data_AF-A0A4U8UC85-F1
#
_entry.id   AF-A0A4U8UC85-F1
#
_cell.length_a   1.000
_cell.length_b   1.000
_cell.length_c   1.000
_cell.angle_alpha   90.00
_cell.angle_beta   90.00
_cell.angle_gamma   90.00
#
_symmetry.space_group_name_H-M   'P 1'
#
loop_
_entity.id
_entity.type
_entity.pdbx_description
1 polymer ?
#
loop_
_entity_poly.entity_id
_entity_poly.type
_entity_poly.pdbx_seq_one_letter_code
_entity_poly.pdbx_strand_id
1 'polypeptide(L)'
;MQKITKRQLELLGHKNSKIIKYSNIQTKAMLDLVIEFEKITEELRKSMGNVYETEEVLETIQSINKIIIGLSDFTKNISQKTNISYKEPSSIYIIRKGVENEQDEK
;
A
#
# COMPACT_ATOMS: atom_id res chain seq x y z
N MET A 1 -13.27 14.42 25.16
CA MET A 1 -13.25 13.03 24.66
C MET A 1 -13.77 13.02 23.23
N GLN A 2 -12.98 12.54 22.26
CA GLN A 2 -13.47 12.35 20.88
C GLN A 2 -14.48 11.19 20.85
N LYS A 3 -15.66 11.41 20.25
CA LYS A 3 -16.70 10.39 20.14
C LYS A 3 -16.33 9.37 19.06
N ILE A 4 -16.23 8.10 19.45
CA ILE A 4 -16.01 6.97 18.55
C ILE A 4 -17.32 6.69 17.79
N THR A 5 -17.27 6.61 16.46
CA THR A 5 -18.45 6.35 15.63
C THR A 5 -18.80 4.85 15.60
N LYS A 6 -20.06 4.52 15.33
CA LYS A 6 -20.54 3.12 15.24
C LYS A 6 -19.73 2.30 14.22
N ARG A 7 -19.37 2.92 13.09
CA ARG A 7 -18.48 2.34 12.07
C ARG A 7 -17.07 2.06 12.60
N GLN A 8 -16.51 2.92 13.46
CA GLN A 8 -15.21 2.67 14.09
C GLN A 8 -15.25 1.50 15.08
N LEU A 9 -16.36 1.31 15.79
CA LEU A 9 -16.59 0.14 16.66
C LEU A 9 -16.74 -1.16 15.87
N GLU A 10 -17.46 -1.14 14.75
CA GLU A 10 -17.60 -2.29 13.85
C GLU A 10 -16.26 -2.68 13.22
N LEU A 11 -15.45 -1.68 12.82
CA LEU A 11 -14.11 -1.91 12.27
C LEU A 11 -13.18 -2.61 13.27
N LEU A 12 -13.26 -2.28 14.57
CA LEU A 12 -12.46 -2.94 15.62
C LEU A 12 -12.75 -4.44 15.79
N GLY A 13 -13.88 -4.94 15.26
CA GLY A 13 -14.23 -6.36 15.26
C GLY A 13 -13.47 -7.21 14.24
N HIS A 14 -12.80 -6.59 13.26
CA HIS A 14 -12.02 -7.32 12.25
C HIS A 14 -10.57 -7.53 12.71
N LYS A 15 -10.08 -8.77 12.66
CA LYS A 15 -8.72 -9.17 13.11
C LYS A 15 -7.57 -8.37 12.47
N ASN A 16 -7.80 -7.81 11.28
CA ASN A 16 -6.81 -7.03 10.52
C ASN A 16 -7.03 -5.52 10.59
N SER A 17 -8.03 -5.06 11.34
CA SER A 17 -8.32 -3.63 11.47
C SER A 17 -7.19 -2.91 12.20
N LYS A 18 -6.79 -1.74 11.69
CA LYS A 18 -5.79 -0.87 12.30
C LYS A 18 -6.36 0.53 12.45
N ILE A 19 -6.25 1.11 13.63
CA ILE A 19 -6.54 2.53 13.84
C ILE A 19 -5.35 3.33 13.32
N ILE A 20 -5.57 4.13 12.27
CA ILE A 20 -4.57 5.03 11.70
C ILE A 20 -4.90 6.45 12.16
N LYS A 21 -3.96 7.09 12.86
CA LYS A 21 -4.03 8.52 13.20
C LYS A 21 -3.18 9.31 12.22
N TYR A 22 -3.75 10.36 11.64
CA TYR A 22 -3.07 11.33 10.81
C TYR A 22 -3.28 12.74 11.38
N SER A 23 -2.32 13.63 11.14
CA SER A 23 -2.33 14.99 11.69
C SER A 23 -2.40 16.09 10.63
N ASN A 24 -2.30 15.75 9.34
CA ASN A 24 -2.34 16.72 8.24
C ASN A 24 -3.15 16.18 7.03
N ILE A 25 -3.49 17.10 6.12
CA ILE A 25 -4.32 16.82 4.95
C ILE A 25 -3.60 15.95 3.92
N GLN A 26 -2.28 16.06 3.79
CA GLN A 26 -1.49 15.28 2.86
C GLN A 26 -1.52 13.79 3.23
N THR A 27 -1.29 13.47 4.50
CA THR A 27 -1.39 12.10 5.03
C THR A 27 -2.81 11.57 4.93
N LYS A 28 -3.84 12.41 5.15
CA LYS A 28 -5.23 12.00 4.93
C LYS A 28 -5.49 11.64 3.47
N ALA A 29 -5.08 12.49 2.53
CA ALA A 29 -5.28 12.25 1.10
C ALA A 29 -4.59 10.95 0.64
N MET A 30 -3.38 10.68 1.13
CA MET A 30 -2.70 9.41 0.86
C MET A 30 -3.47 8.21 1.41
N LEU A 31 -4.04 8.33 2.62
CA LEU A 31 -4.85 7.26 3.20
C LEU A 31 -6.13 7.01 2.39
N ASP A 32 -6.84 8.07 1.99
CA ASP A 32 -8.04 7.98 1.17
C ASP A 32 -7.73 7.30 -0.19
N LEU A 33 -6.59 7.64 -0.80
CA LEU A 33 -6.12 6.98 -2.02
C LEU A 33 -5.82 5.49 -1.79
N VAL A 34 -5.15 5.12 -0.68
CA VAL A 34 -4.87 3.71 -0.37
C VAL A 34 -6.16 2.90 -0.20
N ILE A 35 -7.19 3.48 0.40
CA ILE A 35 -8.51 2.83 0.57
C ILE A 35 -9.17 2.56 -0.79
N GLU A 36 -9.18 3.53 -1.69
CA GLU A 36 -9.75 3.32 -3.03
C GLU A 36 -8.90 2.35 -3.85
N PHE A 37 -7.58 2.41 -3.69
CA PHE A 37 -6.64 1.51 -4.34
C PHE A 37 -6.81 0.05 -3.89
N GLU A 38 -7.05 -0.20 -2.61
CA GLU A 38 -7.36 -1.53 -2.07
C GLU A 38 -8.59 -2.13 -2.77
N LYS A 39 -9.68 -1.37 -2.92
CA LYS A 39 -10.88 -1.84 -3.63
C LYS A 39 -10.59 -2.21 -5.07
N ILE A 40 -9.88 -1.35 -5.80
CA ILE A 40 -9.55 -1.55 -7.22
C ILE A 40 -8.69 -2.81 -7.39
N THR A 41 -7.66 -2.97 -6.54
CA THR A 41 -6.78 -4.14 -6.60
C THR A 41 -7.48 -5.44 -6.23
N GLU A 42 -8.44 -5.41 -5.29
CA GLU A 42 -9.28 -6.56 -4.97
C GLU A 42 -10.14 -6.99 -6.17
N GLU A 43 -10.77 -6.03 -6.86
CA GLU A 43 -11.57 -6.29 -8.05
C GLU A 43 -10.71 -6.78 -9.23
N LEU A 44 -9.53 -6.20 -9.44
CA LEU A 44 -8.54 -6.69 -10.42
C LEU A 44 -8.19 -8.16 -10.19
N ARG A 45 -7.98 -8.56 -8.93
CA ARG A 45 -7.66 -9.94 -8.58
C ARG A 45 -8.82 -10.89 -8.81
N LYS A 46 -10.06 -10.48 -8.51
CA LYS A 46 -11.27 -11.29 -8.73
C LYS A 46 -11.59 -11.49 -10.22
N SER A 47 -11.25 -10.50 -11.04
CA SER A 47 -11.56 -10.47 -12.48
C SER A 47 -10.47 -11.07 -13.37
N MET A 48 -9.32 -11.44 -12.80
CA MET A 48 -8.21 -12.11 -13.48
C MET A 48 -8.68 -13.42 -14.14
N GLY A 49 -8.38 -13.59 -15.43
CA GLY A 49 -8.76 -14.77 -16.21
C GLY A 49 -10.21 -14.79 -16.70
N ASN A 50 -11.05 -13.86 -16.25
CA ASN A 50 -12.43 -13.68 -16.75
C ASN A 50 -12.56 -12.46 -17.65
N VAL A 51 -12.17 -11.29 -17.14
CA VAL A 51 -12.31 -9.99 -17.82
C VAL A 51 -10.96 -9.47 -18.31
N TYR A 52 -9.90 -9.73 -17.54
CA TYR A 52 -8.54 -9.31 -17.88
C TYR A 52 -7.66 -10.52 -18.15
N GLU A 53 -6.74 -10.36 -19.10
CA GLU A 53 -5.72 -11.35 -19.35
C GLU A 53 -4.79 -11.45 -18.13
N THR A 54 -4.41 -12.68 -17.77
CA THR A 54 -3.55 -12.94 -16.61
C THR A 54 -2.24 -12.17 -16.70
N GLU A 55 -1.66 -12.07 -17.90
CA GLU A 55 -0.40 -11.34 -18.15
C GLU A 55 -0.56 -9.83 -17.88
N GLU A 56 -1.62 -9.19 -18.39
CA GLU A 56 -1.91 -7.77 -18.16
C GLU A 56 -2.09 -7.44 -16.66
N VAL A 57 -2.78 -8.33 -15.92
CA VAL A 57 -2.96 -8.17 -14.47
C VAL A 57 -1.62 -8.30 -13.75
N LEU A 58 -0.75 -9.23 -14.14
CA LEU A 58 0.59 -9.38 -13.57
C LEU A 58 1.47 -8.15 -13.83
N GLU A 59 1.50 -7.64 -15.06
CA GLU A 59 2.23 -6.41 -15.41
C GLU A 59 1.73 -5.19 -14.61
N THR A 60 0.42 -5.11 -14.40
CA THR A 60 -0.21 -4.07 -13.57
C THR A 60 0.26 -4.18 -12.12
N ILE A 61 0.25 -5.40 -11.55
CA ILE A 61 0.73 -5.65 -10.18
C ILE A 61 2.22 -5.31 -10.04
N GLN A 62 3.05 -5.65 -11.03
CA GLN A 62 4.47 -5.27 -11.05
C GLN A 62 4.67 -3.76 -11.08
N SER A 63 3.88 -3.04 -11.88
CA SER A 63 3.91 -1.58 -11.94
C SER A 63 3.52 -0.95 -10.60
N ILE A 64 2.51 -1.51 -9.92
CA ILE A 64 2.10 -1.13 -8.57
C ILE A 64 3.24 -1.34 -7.57
N ASN A 65 3.92 -2.49 -7.62
CA ASN A 65 5.06 -2.79 -6.75
C ASN A 65 6.17 -1.75 -6.90
N LYS A 66 6.49 -1.34 -8.13
CA LYS A 66 7.49 -0.29 -8.41
C LYS A 66 7.08 1.06 -7.82
N ILE A 67 5.80 1.44 -7.92
CA ILE A 67 5.28 2.68 -7.32
C ILE A 67 5.43 2.65 -5.80
N ILE A 68 5.06 1.54 -5.17
CA ILE A 68 5.17 1.37 -3.70
C ILE A 68 6.63 1.49 -3.24
N ILE A 69 7.56 0.84 -3.95
CA ILE A 69 9.00 0.94 -3.70
C ILE A 69 9.48 2.39 -3.85
N GLY A 70 9.10 3.07 -4.95
CA GLY A 70 9.48 4.45 -5.20
C GLY A 70 8.98 5.41 -4.12
N LEU A 71 7.77 5.20 -3.58
CA LEU A 71 7.25 5.97 -2.45
C LEU A 71 8.02 5.71 -1.15
N SER A 72 8.47 4.47 -0.91
CA SER A 72 9.35 4.13 0.22
C SER A 72 10.68 4.89 0.11
N ASP A 73 11.30 4.85 -1.07
CA ASP A 73 12.59 5.50 -1.33
C ASP A 73 12.49 7.03 -1.23
N PHE A 74 11.40 7.60 -1.74
CA PHE A 74 11.09 9.02 -1.55
C PHE A 74 10.94 9.40 -0.07
N THR A 75 10.24 8.57 0.71
CA THR A 75 10.05 8.79 2.16
C THR A 75 11.39 8.72 2.90
N LYS A 76 12.25 7.75 2.55
CA LYS A 76 13.61 7.64 3.08
C LYS A 76 14.45 8.87 2.76
N ASN A 77 14.36 9.39 1.53
CA ASN A 77 15.08 10.60 1.13
C ASN A 77 14.61 11.83 1.92
N ILE A 78 13.31 11.98 2.19
CA ILE A 78 12.80 13.05 3.07
C ILE A 78 13.32 12.87 4.48
N SER A 79 13.33 11.64 5.00
CA SER A 79 13.76 11.34 6.37
C SER A 79 15.22 11.75 6.59
N GLN A 80 16.10 11.47 5.61
CA GLN A 80 17.51 11.87 5.63
C GLN A 80 17.68 13.40 5.65
N LYS A 81 16.82 14.14 4.92
CA LYS A 81 16.85 15.62 4.89
C LYS A 81 16.26 16.27 6.13
N THR A 82 15.37 15.58 6.84
CA THR A 82 14.64 16.11 8.01
C THR A 82 15.18 15.57 9.34
N ASN A 83 16.23 14.75 9.30
CA ASN A 83 16.82 14.06 10.46
C ASN A 83 15.81 13.21 11.25
N ILE A 84 14.78 12.70 10.56
CA ILE A 84 13.79 11.77 11.10
C ILE A 84 14.24 10.35 10.76
N SER A 85 14.22 9.46 11.76
CA SER A 85 14.54 8.05 11.54
C SER A 85 13.43 7.38 10.72
N TYR A 86 13.80 6.82 9.57
CA TYR A 86 12.95 5.95 8.76
C TYR A 86 13.42 4.52 8.86
N LYS A 87 12.52 3.62 9.25
CA LYS A 87 12.71 2.17 9.18
C LYS A 87 11.78 1.62 8.12
N GLU A 88 12.33 1.03 7.07
CA GLU A 88 11.53 0.45 5.99
C GLU A 88 10.58 -0.63 6.56
N PRO A 89 9.27 -0.55 6.27
CA PRO A 89 8.33 -1.58 6.70
C PRO A 89 8.63 -2.93 6.06
N SER A 90 8.47 -4.02 6.82
CA SER A 90 8.74 -5.39 6.35
C SER A 90 7.95 -5.77 5.09
N SER A 91 6.74 -5.23 4.91
CA SER A 91 5.95 -5.44 3.70
C SER A 91 6.61 -4.88 2.45
N ILE A 92 7.29 -3.73 2.55
CA ILE A 92 8.02 -3.13 1.42
C ILE A 92 9.25 -3.96 1.10
N TYR A 93 9.97 -4.43 2.13
CA TYR A 93 11.12 -5.31 1.94
C TYR A 93 10.76 -6.58 1.16
N ILE A 94 9.62 -7.21 1.49
CA ILE A 94 9.11 -8.40 0.79
C ILE A 94 8.82 -8.07 -0.68
N ILE A 95 8.11 -6.96 -0.94
CA ILE A 95 7.80 -6.52 -2.31
C ILE A 95 9.09 -6.29 -3.11
N ARG A 96 10.07 -5.60 -2.51
CA ARG A 96 11.37 -5.34 -3.16
C ARG A 96 12.10 -6.63 -3.54
N LYS A 97 12.15 -7.60 -2.62
CA LYS A 97 12.76 -8.91 -2.90
C LYS A 97 12.04 -9.68 -4.00
N GLY A 98 10.70 -9.60 -4.05
CA GLY A 98 9.92 -10.18 -5.14
C GLY A 98 10.30 -9.59 -6.50
N VAL A 99 10.44 -8.26 -6.58
CA VAL A 99 10.81 -7.57 -7.83
C VAL A 99 12.26 -7.83 -8.25
N GLU A 100 13.19 -7.96 -7.30
CA GLU A 100 14.60 -8.28 -7.58
C GLU A 100 14.74 -9.69 -8.19
N ASN A 101 14.06 -10.69 -7.62
CA ASN A 101 14.13 -12.07 -8.12
C ASN A 101 13.55 -12.24 -9.53
N GLU A 102 12.56 -11.43 -9.92
CA GLU A 102 11.98 -11.44 -11.28
C GLU A 102 12.93 -10.87 -12.36
N GLN A 103 13.97 -10.14 -11.97
CA GLN A 103 14.98 -9.60 -12.90
C GLN A 103 16.14 -10.57 -13.13
N ASP A 104 16.43 -11.45 -12.18
CA ASP A 104 17.50 -12.44 -12.26
C ASP A 104 17.11 -13.70 -13.06
N GLU A 105 15.80 -13.89 -13.34
CA GLU A 105 15.27 -15.01 -14.14
C GLU A 105 15.09 -14.68 -15.65
N LYS A 106 15.45 -13.46 -16.09
CA LYS A 106 15.44 -13.03 -17.50
C LYS A 106 16.85 -12.96 -18.09
#